data_AF-A0A4R9G5D5-F1
#
_entry.id   AF-A0A4R9G5D5-F1
#
_cell.length_a   1.000
_cell.length_b   1.000
_cell.length_c   1.000
_cell.angle_alpha   90.00
_cell.angle_beta   90.00
_cell.angle_gamma   90.00
#
_symmetry.space_group_name_H-M   'P 1'
#
loop_
_entity.id
_entity.type
_entity.pdbx_description
1 polymer ?
#
loop_
_entity_poly.entity_id
_entity_poly.type
_entity_poly.pdbx_seq_one_letter_code
_entity_poly.pdbx_strand_id
1 'polypeptide(L)'
;MPLFRSFLALILFVSLAACAIKTTNPGDPSSADFFKNEIISCLIESCNQEILISGGSIVPEESSLTLSISLPKAPSSSASYSFSVSNPSLGSVSPSTLIFTAANFNIPQTITILGAADDTDTVDNFFVLDILDPEDQSIHYSLKQKDNDRFLFATNPTYAGNFSITFADAICAGEVSGHIGLPSGTYKALAVSGTWRRASAPQISWVLKPNMQYWDIGSSLKAYDTDASSYFIDSSGNGISSAGSNFWTGLNGDWTTGSDCLGWSSGAPTDQGSAGNPSNPTLSGISSGLVYCNNVQSLICVQQ
;
A
#
# COMPACT_ATOMS: atom_id res chain seq x y z
N MET A 1 83.78 -12.22 21.86
CA MET A 1 82.33 -12.07 22.13
C MET A 1 81.91 -10.67 21.70
N PRO A 2 81.31 -10.49 20.52
CA PRO A 2 80.71 -9.21 20.14
C PRO A 2 79.18 -9.26 20.12
N LEU A 3 78.60 -8.10 20.42
CA LEU A 3 77.18 -7.78 20.46
C LEU A 3 76.54 -7.84 19.06
N PHE A 4 75.31 -8.35 18.98
CA PHE A 4 74.43 -8.21 17.81
C PHE A 4 73.44 -7.07 18.06
N ARG A 5 73.49 -6.02 17.23
CA ARG A 5 72.45 -4.99 17.11
C ARG A 5 71.45 -5.44 16.04
N SER A 6 70.16 -5.47 16.37
CA SER A 6 69.08 -5.72 15.39
C SER A 6 68.35 -4.41 15.10
N PHE A 7 68.22 -4.07 13.81
CA PHE A 7 67.48 -2.91 13.29
C PHE A 7 65.98 -3.18 13.34
N LEU A 8 65.21 -2.20 13.83
CA LEU A 8 63.75 -2.20 13.84
C LEU A 8 63.24 -1.55 12.53
N ALA A 9 62.58 -2.33 11.67
CA ALA A 9 61.86 -1.81 10.50
C ALA A 9 60.37 -1.70 10.85
N LEU A 10 59.87 -0.47 10.92
CA LEU A 10 58.47 -0.15 11.14
C LEU A 10 57.75 -0.17 9.78
N ILE A 11 56.99 -1.22 9.48
CA ILE A 11 56.09 -1.27 8.32
C ILE A 11 54.75 -0.67 8.76
N LEU A 12 54.44 0.51 8.21
CA LEU A 12 53.17 1.21 8.39
C LEU A 12 52.10 0.52 7.51
N PHE A 13 51.22 -0.28 8.12
CA PHE A 13 50.00 -0.74 7.47
C PHE A 13 48.92 0.32 7.69
N VAL A 14 48.59 1.09 6.65
CA VAL A 14 47.38 1.92 6.63
C VAL A 14 46.22 1.00 6.27
N SER A 15 45.43 0.59 7.24
CA SER A 15 44.15 -0.08 6.99
C SER A 15 43.09 1.00 6.72
N LEU A 16 42.58 1.07 5.49
CA LEU A 16 41.29 1.72 5.21
C LEU A 16 40.19 0.88 5.88
N ALA A 17 39.74 1.32 7.05
CA ALA A 17 38.50 0.82 7.65
C ALA A 17 37.37 1.74 7.18
N ALA A 18 36.51 1.24 6.30
CA ALA A 18 35.27 1.91 5.95
C ALA A 18 34.38 1.99 7.21
N CYS A 19 33.96 3.20 7.60
CA CYS A 19 32.99 3.39 8.67
C CYS A 19 31.61 2.98 8.14
N ALA A 20 31.01 1.93 8.69
CA ALA A 20 29.64 1.54 8.41
C ALA A 20 28.68 2.41 9.24
N ILE A 21 27.75 3.07 8.57
CA ILE A 21 26.74 3.94 9.19
C ILE A 21 25.62 3.09 9.78
N LYS A 22 25.35 3.28 11.07
CA LYS A 22 24.29 2.60 11.80
C LYS A 22 22.95 3.23 11.46
N THR A 23 22.28 2.72 10.43
CA THR A 23 20.86 3.02 10.24
C THR A 23 20.10 2.23 11.31
N THR A 24 19.31 2.90 12.14
CA THR A 24 18.30 2.22 12.94
C THR A 24 17.09 2.07 12.05
N ASN A 25 16.97 0.92 11.38
CA ASN A 25 15.76 0.52 10.68
C ASN A 25 14.88 -0.27 11.67
N PRO A 26 13.72 0.24 12.13
CA PRO A 26 12.82 -0.51 13.00
C PRO A 26 11.85 -1.45 12.23
N GLY A 27 12.18 -1.83 10.98
CA GLY A 27 11.20 -2.33 10.01
C GLY A 27 11.20 -3.81 9.59
N ASP A 28 12.00 -4.72 10.16
CA ASP A 28 11.88 -6.17 9.85
C ASP A 28 12.09 -7.05 11.11
N PRO A 29 11.05 -7.78 11.58
CA PRO A 29 11.14 -8.64 12.76
C PRO A 29 11.71 -10.06 12.51
N SER A 30 12.31 -10.36 11.35
CA SER A 30 12.64 -11.77 11.00
C SER A 30 14.11 -12.13 10.75
N SER A 31 15.09 -11.24 10.91
CA SER A 31 16.52 -11.64 10.87
C SER A 31 17.18 -11.61 12.26
N ALA A 32 17.09 -12.73 12.97
CA ALA A 32 17.80 -12.94 14.24
C ALA A 32 19.34 -12.97 14.12
N ASP A 33 19.89 -12.82 12.91
CA ASP A 33 21.33 -12.80 12.64
C ASP A 33 21.93 -11.38 12.50
N PHE A 34 21.16 -10.31 12.71
CA PHE A 34 21.65 -8.93 12.59
C PHE A 34 22.19 -8.32 13.90
N PHE A 35 22.13 -9.02 15.03
CA PHE A 35 22.57 -8.49 16.33
C PHE A 35 23.74 -9.27 16.93
N LYS A 36 24.94 -9.11 16.36
CA LYS A 36 26.18 -9.39 17.10
C LYS A 36 27.34 -8.52 16.60
N ASN A 37 27.73 -7.59 17.48
CA ASN A 37 29.04 -6.92 17.59
C ASN A 37 29.36 -5.68 16.71
N GLU A 38 28.55 -4.62 16.76
CA GLU A 38 28.95 -3.25 16.36
C GLU A 38 28.42 -2.19 17.37
N ILE A 39 28.81 -2.33 18.64
CA ILE A 39 28.57 -1.31 19.68
C ILE A 39 29.90 -0.71 20.20
N ILE A 40 31.06 -1.27 19.84
CA ILE A 40 32.33 -0.89 20.47
C ILE A 40 33.36 -0.29 19.47
N SER A 41 33.18 -0.41 18.15
CA SER A 41 34.13 0.15 17.17
C SER A 41 33.86 1.60 16.74
N CYS A 42 32.64 2.10 16.88
CA CYS A 42 32.25 3.42 16.35
C CYS A 42 32.61 4.61 17.29
N LEU A 43 33.00 4.34 18.54
CA LEU A 43 33.10 5.36 19.59
C LEU A 43 34.50 5.97 19.78
N ILE A 44 35.54 5.49 19.10
CA ILE A 44 36.94 5.80 19.50
C ILE A 44 37.90 6.12 18.35
N GLU A 45 37.44 6.59 17.19
CA GLU A 45 38.18 7.49 16.26
C GLU A 45 37.55 7.43 14.86
N SER A 46 37.08 8.58 14.36
CA SER A 46 36.70 8.85 12.94
C SER A 46 35.39 8.30 12.34
N CYS A 47 34.25 8.45 13.01
CA CYS A 47 32.94 8.49 12.31
C CYS A 47 32.32 9.89 12.50
N ASN A 48 32.72 10.85 11.67
CA ASN A 48 32.01 12.11 11.56
C ASN A 48 30.77 11.88 10.71
N GLN A 49 29.60 12.19 11.27
CA GLN A 49 28.27 12.24 10.63
C GLN A 49 27.44 10.94 10.58
N GLU A 50 27.01 10.53 11.78
CA GLU A 50 25.70 9.87 11.91
C GLU A 50 24.60 10.83 11.41
N ILE A 51 23.74 10.38 10.49
CA ILE A 51 22.56 11.14 10.01
C ILE A 51 21.32 10.61 10.74
N LEU A 52 20.47 11.52 11.22
CA LEU A 52 19.21 11.16 11.87
C LEU A 52 18.08 11.27 10.86
N ILE A 53 17.41 10.15 10.59
CA ILE A 53 16.29 10.04 9.66
C ILE A 53 15.05 9.59 10.43
N SER A 54 13.94 10.30 10.29
CA SER A 54 12.65 9.93 10.85
C SER A 54 11.52 10.17 9.84
N GLY A 55 10.39 9.48 9.96
CA GLY A 55 9.28 9.54 9.01
C GLY A 55 8.77 8.18 8.54
N GLY A 56 9.55 7.11 8.78
CA GLY A 56 9.22 5.75 8.38
C GLY A 56 9.83 5.38 7.02
N SER A 57 9.46 4.23 6.48
CA SER A 57 10.05 3.68 5.25
C SER A 57 9.00 3.24 4.22
N ILE A 58 7.73 3.58 4.43
CA ILE A 58 6.62 3.17 3.55
C ILE A 58 6.28 4.32 2.61
N VAL A 59 6.34 4.05 1.31
CA VAL A 59 5.98 4.99 0.25
C VAL A 59 4.73 4.44 -0.46
N PRO A 60 3.52 4.92 -0.17
CA PRO A 60 2.35 4.42 -0.90
C PRO A 60 2.36 4.92 -2.35
N GLU A 61 1.88 4.10 -3.27
CA GLU A 61 1.61 4.53 -4.66
C GLU A 61 0.64 5.70 -4.73
N GLU A 62 0.88 6.56 -5.71
CA GLU A 62 0.15 7.83 -5.93
C GLU A 62 0.15 8.77 -4.71
N SER A 63 1.05 8.54 -3.75
CA SER A 63 1.14 9.30 -2.51
C SER A 63 2.60 9.64 -2.19
N SER A 64 2.90 9.95 -0.93
CA SER A 64 4.23 10.38 -0.54
C SER A 64 4.62 9.96 0.87
N LEU A 65 5.94 9.85 1.07
CA LEU A 65 6.61 9.71 2.36
C LEU A 65 7.41 10.98 2.62
N THR A 66 7.20 11.63 3.76
CA THR A 66 8.03 12.74 4.21
C THR A 66 9.05 12.24 5.23
N LEU A 67 10.34 12.46 4.94
CA LEU A 67 11.43 12.17 5.86
C LEU A 67 11.97 13.46 6.45
N SER A 68 12.20 13.46 7.77
CA SER A 68 12.89 14.52 8.50
C SER A 68 14.33 14.10 8.77
N ILE A 69 15.26 14.93 8.32
CA ILE A 69 16.70 14.70 8.30
C ILE A 69 17.39 15.74 9.19
N SER A 70 18.27 15.30 10.08
CA SER A 70 19.12 16.18 10.89
C SER A 70 20.44 15.50 11.23
N LEU A 71 21.38 16.25 11.79
CA LEU A 71 22.66 15.74 12.28
C LEU A 71 22.71 15.85 13.81
N PRO A 72 23.30 14.88 14.53
CA PRO A 72 23.51 14.94 15.97
C PRO A 72 24.66 15.88 16.36
N LYS A 73 25.54 16.23 15.41
CA LYS A 73 26.72 17.09 15.63
C LYS A 73 26.88 18.13 14.52
N ALA A 74 27.26 19.34 14.92
CA ALA A 74 27.56 20.42 13.99
C ALA A 74 28.75 20.06 13.09
N PRO A 75 28.64 20.25 11.76
CA PRO A 75 29.78 20.06 10.87
C PRO A 75 30.78 21.22 11.01
N SER A 76 32.07 20.97 10.74
CA SER A 76 33.14 21.99 10.82
C SER A 76 33.08 23.03 9.69
N SER A 77 32.46 22.66 8.57
CA SER A 77 32.12 23.51 7.42
C SER A 77 30.71 23.13 6.93
N SER A 78 30.17 23.85 5.95
CA SER A 78 28.89 23.45 5.33
C SER A 78 29.02 22.04 4.74
N ALA A 79 28.09 21.16 5.11
CA ALA A 79 28.01 19.76 4.68
C ALA A 79 26.83 19.61 3.70
N SER A 80 27.13 19.17 2.48
CA SER A 80 26.12 18.91 1.43
C SER A 80 25.80 17.42 1.38
N TYR A 81 24.53 17.07 1.55
CA TYR A 81 24.03 15.72 1.35
C TYR A 81 23.16 15.67 0.11
N SER A 82 23.42 14.72 -0.78
CA SER A 82 22.59 14.51 -1.96
C SER A 82 21.78 13.22 -1.84
N PHE A 83 20.59 13.23 -2.44
CA PHE A 83 19.59 12.19 -2.32
C PHE A 83 19.15 11.73 -3.70
N SER A 84 19.13 10.43 -3.91
CA SER A 84 18.59 9.78 -5.11
C SER A 84 17.88 8.48 -4.74
N VAL A 85 17.03 7.98 -5.62
CA VAL A 85 16.38 6.68 -5.45
C VAL A 85 17.00 5.66 -6.39
N SER A 86 17.18 4.43 -5.93
CA SER A 86 17.79 3.35 -6.70
C SER A 86 16.91 2.89 -7.87
N ASN A 87 15.60 3.11 -7.79
CA ASN A 87 14.65 2.81 -8.86
C ASN A 87 13.65 3.96 -9.08
N PRO A 88 13.85 4.80 -10.12
CA PRO A 88 12.94 5.89 -10.46
C PRO A 88 11.55 5.46 -10.93
N SER A 89 11.33 4.17 -11.28
CA SER A 89 10.00 3.68 -11.65
C SER A 89 9.08 3.49 -10.44
N LEU A 90 9.64 3.41 -9.23
CA LEU A 90 8.91 3.18 -7.97
C LEU A 90 8.73 4.48 -7.15
N GLY A 91 9.46 5.53 -7.50
CA GLY A 91 9.30 6.82 -6.85
C GLY A 91 10.34 7.85 -7.26
N SER A 92 10.27 9.03 -6.63
CA SER A 92 11.23 10.12 -6.82
C SER A 92 11.42 10.89 -5.52
N VAL A 93 12.56 11.57 -5.34
CA VAL A 93 12.88 12.32 -4.12
C VAL A 93 13.10 13.81 -4.40
N SER A 94 12.56 14.67 -3.55
CA SER A 94 12.74 16.13 -3.62
C SER A 94 12.71 16.81 -2.24
N PRO A 95 13.58 17.79 -1.96
CA PRO A 95 14.72 18.18 -2.78
C PRO A 95 15.78 17.07 -2.84
N SER A 96 16.57 17.05 -3.91
CA SER A 96 17.68 16.09 -4.08
C SER A 96 18.94 16.48 -3.31
N THR A 97 18.93 17.58 -2.57
CA THR A 97 20.09 18.05 -1.79
C THR A 97 19.64 18.81 -0.55
N LEU A 98 20.28 18.54 0.58
CA LEU A 98 20.18 19.32 1.81
C LEU A 98 21.56 19.82 2.23
N ILE A 99 21.62 21.06 2.74
CA ILE A 99 22.86 21.66 3.23
C ILE A 99 22.74 21.90 4.73
N PHE A 100 23.65 21.30 5.49
CA PHE A 100 23.79 21.51 6.92
C PHE A 100 25.00 22.39 7.23
N THR A 101 24.85 23.23 8.24
CA THR A 101 25.81 24.21 8.74
C THR A 101 25.83 24.12 10.26
N ALA A 102 26.81 24.74 10.91
CA ALA A 102 26.85 24.81 12.36
C ALA A 102 25.59 25.43 13.00
N ALA A 103 24.79 26.19 12.24
CA ALA A 103 23.58 26.86 12.74
C ALA A 103 22.28 26.05 12.57
N ASN A 104 22.23 25.08 11.64
CA ASN A 104 20.99 24.35 11.30
C ASN A 104 21.14 22.82 11.36
N PHE A 105 22.31 22.28 11.71
CA PHE A 105 22.56 20.84 11.75
C PHE A 105 21.52 20.05 12.56
N ASN A 106 21.11 20.59 13.70
CA ASN A 106 20.15 19.98 14.62
C ASN A 106 18.70 20.40 14.38
N ILE A 107 18.44 21.20 13.34
CA ILE A 107 17.08 21.58 12.94
C ILE A 107 16.64 20.57 11.87
N PRO A 108 15.58 19.78 12.11
CA PRO A 108 15.07 18.85 11.10
C PRO A 108 14.72 19.55 9.80
N GLN A 109 15.33 19.10 8.71
CA GLN A 109 15.03 19.50 7.33
C GLN A 109 14.31 18.36 6.63
N THR A 110 13.36 18.65 5.75
CA THR A 110 12.51 17.63 5.15
C THR A 110 12.89 17.31 3.71
N ILE A 111 12.86 16.03 3.37
CA ILE A 111 12.74 15.56 1.98
C ILE A 111 11.41 14.81 1.82
N THR A 112 10.86 14.86 0.62
CA THR A 112 9.65 14.12 0.24
C THR A 112 10.01 13.11 -0.83
N ILE A 113 9.62 11.86 -0.59
CA ILE A 113 9.66 10.80 -1.59
C ILE A 113 8.23 10.64 -2.11
N LEU A 114 8.02 10.88 -3.40
CA LEU A 114 6.75 10.62 -4.07
C LEU A 114 6.76 9.18 -4.58
N GLY A 115 5.71 8.42 -4.28
CA GLY A 115 5.47 7.12 -4.90
C GLY A 115 5.11 7.30 -6.36
N ALA A 116 5.48 6.32 -7.20
CA ALA A 116 5.05 6.30 -8.59
C ALA A 116 3.53 6.09 -8.71
N ALA A 117 3.03 6.20 -9.93
CA ALA A 117 1.66 5.80 -10.23
C ALA A 117 1.49 4.30 -9.94
N ASP A 118 0.30 3.94 -9.48
CA ASP A 118 -0.13 2.55 -9.33
C ASP A 118 0.05 1.79 -10.66
N ASP A 119 0.55 0.55 -10.57
CA ASP A 119 0.87 -0.26 -11.74
C ASP A 119 -0.08 -1.44 -11.92
N THR A 120 0.38 -2.64 -12.23
CA THR A 120 -0.50 -3.81 -12.41
C THR A 120 -0.06 -5.01 -11.59
N ASP A 121 1.04 -4.88 -10.86
CA ASP A 121 1.36 -5.85 -9.83
C ASP A 121 0.48 -5.63 -8.61
N THR A 122 0.33 -6.67 -7.79
CA THR A 122 -0.56 -6.69 -6.62
C THR A 122 0.23 -6.83 -5.33
N VAL A 123 1.51 -6.41 -5.36
CA VAL A 123 2.49 -6.75 -4.32
C VAL A 123 3.36 -5.56 -3.93
N ASP A 124 3.79 -5.55 -2.67
CA ASP A 124 4.72 -4.51 -2.22
C ASP A 124 6.07 -4.64 -2.92
N ASN A 125 6.59 -3.50 -3.39
CA ASN A 125 7.91 -3.38 -3.99
C ASN A 125 8.92 -2.77 -3.01
N PHE A 126 10.22 -2.94 -3.30
CA PHE A 126 11.30 -2.41 -2.47
C PHE A 126 12.32 -1.65 -3.30
N PHE A 127 12.78 -0.53 -2.77
CA PHE A 127 13.85 0.27 -3.36
C PHE A 127 14.67 0.96 -2.26
N VAL A 128 15.71 1.68 -2.65
CA VAL A 128 16.63 2.33 -1.72
C VAL A 128 16.64 3.84 -1.98
N LEU A 129 16.61 4.62 -0.91
CA LEU A 129 17.07 6.01 -0.93
C LEU A 129 18.58 5.99 -0.71
N ASP A 130 19.32 6.33 -1.75
CA ASP A 130 20.76 6.52 -1.73
C ASP A 130 21.08 7.95 -1.28
N ILE A 131 21.88 8.06 -0.23
CA ILE A 131 22.32 9.32 0.34
C ILE A 131 23.83 9.39 0.20
N LEU A 132 24.32 10.38 -0.53
CA LEU A 132 25.75 10.67 -0.59
C LEU A 132 26.07 11.77 0.43
N ASP A 133 26.98 11.47 1.35
CA ASP A 133 27.48 12.43 2.31
C ASP A 133 28.53 13.39 1.69
N PRO A 134 29.02 14.40 2.43
CA PRO A 134 30.02 15.35 1.91
C PRO A 134 31.39 14.74 1.62
N GLU A 135 31.64 13.51 2.05
CA GLU A 135 32.90 12.77 1.89
C GLU A 135 32.78 11.66 0.81
N ASP A 136 31.72 11.74 0.00
CA ASP A 136 31.35 10.79 -1.04
C ASP A 136 31.11 9.35 -0.53
N GLN A 137 30.72 9.20 0.75
CA GLN A 137 30.28 7.92 1.30
C GLN A 137 28.77 7.75 1.10
N SER A 138 28.38 6.54 0.68
CA SER A 138 26.98 6.20 0.43
C SER A 138 26.31 5.60 1.65
N ILE A 139 25.10 6.08 1.96
CA ILE A 139 24.19 5.53 2.94
C ILE A 139 22.97 5.02 2.20
N HIS A 140 22.58 3.78 2.49
CA HIS A 140 21.42 3.14 1.88
C HIS A 140 20.28 3.07 2.90
N TYR A 141 19.16 3.74 2.60
CA TYR A 141 17.95 3.70 3.41
C TYR A 141 16.86 2.90 2.68
N SER A 142 16.51 1.73 3.21
CA SER A 142 15.53 0.83 2.60
C SER A 142 14.12 1.41 2.66
N LEU A 143 13.45 1.41 1.51
CA LEU A 143 12.08 1.84 1.34
C LEU A 143 11.22 0.68 0.82
N LYS A 144 9.97 0.65 1.26
CA LYS A 144 8.95 -0.25 0.75
C LYS A 144 7.87 0.59 0.07
N GLN A 145 7.72 0.42 -1.24
CA GLN A 145 6.55 0.94 -1.93
C GLN A 145 5.36 0.06 -1.55
N LYS A 146 4.33 0.66 -0.96
CA LYS A 146 3.12 -0.06 -0.60
C LYS A 146 2.17 -0.03 -1.79
N ASP A 147 1.94 -1.19 -2.35
CA ASP A 147 0.90 -1.42 -3.36
C ASP A 147 -0.47 -1.06 -2.76
N ASN A 148 -1.29 -0.40 -3.57
CA ASN A 148 -2.59 0.14 -3.16
C ASN A 148 -3.80 -0.63 -3.73
N ASP A 149 -3.54 -1.70 -4.49
CA ASP A 149 -4.56 -2.57 -5.06
C ASP A 149 -5.58 -3.06 -4.03
N ARG A 150 -6.84 -3.17 -4.48
CA ARG A 150 -7.96 -3.65 -3.67
C ARG A 150 -8.48 -4.97 -4.21
N PHE A 151 -8.90 -5.84 -3.30
CA PHE A 151 -9.44 -7.14 -3.70
C PHE A 151 -10.96 -7.20 -3.55
N LEU A 152 -11.58 -7.90 -4.48
CA LEU A 152 -12.99 -8.26 -4.41
C LEU A 152 -13.21 -9.72 -4.85
N PHE A 153 -14.38 -10.25 -4.51
CA PHE A 153 -14.81 -11.57 -4.94
C PHE A 153 -16.32 -11.70 -4.86
N ALA A 154 -16.89 -12.64 -5.60
CA ALA A 154 -18.28 -13.05 -5.44
C ALA A 154 -18.40 -14.21 -4.45
N THR A 155 -19.41 -14.18 -3.58
CA THR A 155 -19.68 -15.31 -2.67
C THR A 155 -20.06 -16.56 -3.46
N ASN A 156 -19.55 -17.72 -3.01
CA ASN A 156 -19.95 -19.01 -3.56
C ASN A 156 -21.39 -19.38 -3.15
N PRO A 157 -21.81 -19.22 -1.89
CA PRO A 157 -23.23 -19.31 -1.54
C PRO A 157 -24.02 -18.16 -2.16
N THR A 158 -25.29 -18.44 -2.46
CA THR A 158 -26.24 -17.47 -3.01
C THR A 158 -27.38 -17.22 -2.03
N TYR A 159 -27.94 -16.01 -2.09
CA TYR A 159 -28.87 -15.49 -1.08
C TYR A 159 -30.09 -14.87 -1.74
N ALA A 160 -31.26 -15.09 -1.14
CA ALA A 160 -32.48 -14.34 -1.45
C ALA A 160 -32.36 -12.90 -0.94
N GLY A 161 -33.18 -11.98 -1.46
CA GLY A 161 -33.10 -10.54 -1.23
C GLY A 161 -33.36 -10.05 0.21
N ASN A 162 -33.65 -10.93 1.17
CA ASN A 162 -33.94 -10.60 2.57
C ASN A 162 -32.72 -10.73 3.50
N PHE A 163 -31.52 -10.37 3.02
CA PHE A 163 -30.29 -10.56 3.78
C PHE A 163 -29.92 -9.39 4.70
N SER A 164 -30.41 -8.16 4.53
CA SER A 164 -29.95 -6.93 5.22
C SER A 164 -28.46 -6.57 5.00
N ILE A 165 -28.12 -5.28 4.94
CA ILE A 165 -26.72 -4.86 4.73
C ILE A 165 -25.77 -5.33 5.83
N THR A 166 -26.21 -5.32 7.10
CA THR A 166 -25.35 -5.73 8.22
C THR A 166 -24.96 -7.20 8.14
N PHE A 167 -25.91 -8.07 7.78
CA PHE A 167 -25.61 -9.49 7.63
C PHE A 167 -24.88 -9.79 6.31
N ALA A 168 -25.10 -9.02 5.25
CA ALA A 168 -24.28 -9.08 4.04
C ALA A 168 -22.79 -8.78 4.32
N ASP A 169 -22.49 -7.75 5.13
CA ASP A 169 -21.12 -7.46 5.56
C ASP A 169 -20.55 -8.59 6.43
N ALA A 170 -21.37 -9.21 7.30
CA ALA A 170 -20.94 -10.34 8.12
C ALA A 170 -20.61 -11.59 7.27
N ILE A 171 -21.38 -11.85 6.21
CA ILE A 171 -21.06 -12.89 5.21
C ILE A 171 -19.70 -12.60 4.59
N CYS A 172 -19.50 -11.38 4.08
CA CYS A 172 -18.24 -11.03 3.45
C CYS A 172 -17.04 -11.15 4.37
N ALA A 173 -17.17 -10.81 5.64
CA ALA A 173 -16.13 -11.01 6.64
C ALA A 173 -15.85 -12.49 6.92
N GLY A 174 -16.87 -13.36 6.88
CA GLY A 174 -16.72 -14.81 7.12
C GLY A 174 -16.08 -15.57 5.96
N GLU A 175 -16.43 -15.19 4.71
CA GLU A 175 -15.96 -15.86 3.50
C GLU A 175 -14.46 -15.64 3.21
N VAL A 176 -13.83 -14.60 3.80
CA VAL A 176 -12.39 -14.30 3.60
C VAL A 176 -11.51 -15.52 3.87
N SER A 177 -11.80 -16.25 4.95
CA SER A 177 -11.04 -17.43 5.36
C SER A 177 -11.08 -18.60 4.38
N GLY A 178 -12.09 -18.63 3.50
CA GLY A 178 -12.25 -19.66 2.47
C GLY A 178 -11.48 -19.37 1.18
N HIS A 179 -10.87 -18.18 1.04
CA HIS A 179 -10.18 -17.76 -0.17
C HIS A 179 -8.66 -17.73 0.03
N ILE A 180 -7.95 -18.67 -0.60
CA ILE A 180 -6.48 -18.71 -0.59
C ILE A 180 -5.95 -17.51 -1.38
N GLY A 181 -4.99 -16.78 -0.80
CA GLY A 181 -4.35 -15.62 -1.44
C GLY A 181 -5.09 -14.31 -1.25
N LEU A 182 -6.27 -14.32 -0.64
CA LEU A 182 -6.98 -13.08 -0.30
C LEU A 182 -6.31 -12.42 0.92
N PRO A 183 -5.93 -11.14 0.86
CA PRO A 183 -5.34 -10.47 2.01
C PRO A 183 -6.32 -10.42 3.20
N SER A 184 -5.78 -10.63 4.41
CA SER A 184 -6.55 -10.43 5.63
C SER A 184 -7.04 -8.99 5.71
N GLY A 185 -8.28 -8.77 6.17
CA GLY A 185 -8.82 -7.44 6.30
C GLY A 185 -10.32 -7.45 6.52
N THR A 186 -10.91 -6.25 6.49
CA THR A 186 -12.36 -6.10 6.51
C THR A 186 -12.88 -6.12 5.08
N TYR A 187 -13.92 -6.93 4.85
CA TYR A 187 -14.63 -6.99 3.57
C TYR A 187 -16.09 -6.65 3.80
N LYS A 188 -16.68 -5.87 2.89
CA LYS A 188 -18.08 -5.44 2.96
C LYS A 188 -18.79 -5.72 1.66
N ALA A 189 -20.11 -5.91 1.73
CA ALA A 189 -20.91 -6.24 0.56
C ALA A 189 -21.12 -5.01 -0.35
N LEU A 190 -20.89 -5.13 -1.65
CA LEU A 190 -21.28 -4.13 -2.64
C LEU A 190 -22.78 -4.26 -2.92
N ALA A 191 -23.58 -3.59 -2.11
CA ALA A 191 -25.02 -3.46 -2.32
C ALA A 191 -25.52 -2.12 -1.74
N VAL A 192 -26.31 -1.36 -2.49
CA VAL A 192 -26.94 -0.13 -1.96
C VAL A 192 -28.22 -0.47 -1.21
N SER A 193 -28.56 0.33 -0.20
CA SER A 193 -29.75 0.16 0.63
C SER A 193 -30.23 1.53 1.10
N GLY A 194 -30.77 2.32 0.18
CA GLY A 194 -31.26 3.68 0.40
C GLY A 194 -30.47 4.52 1.43
N THR A 195 -30.97 4.53 2.67
CA THR A 195 -30.42 5.34 3.78
C THR A 195 -29.20 4.74 4.48
N TRP A 196 -28.93 3.44 4.35
CA TRP A 196 -27.87 2.74 5.08
C TRP A 196 -26.58 2.61 4.29
N ARG A 197 -26.69 2.42 2.97
CA ARG A 197 -25.55 2.37 2.05
C ARG A 197 -25.93 3.01 0.72
N ARG A 198 -25.18 4.02 0.28
CA ARG A 198 -25.44 4.78 -0.94
C ARG A 198 -24.15 5.08 -1.68
N ALA A 199 -24.10 4.74 -2.97
CA ALA A 199 -22.98 5.01 -3.86
C ALA A 199 -22.99 6.43 -4.40
N SER A 200 -24.17 6.94 -4.78
CA SER A 200 -24.30 8.30 -5.29
C SER A 200 -24.08 9.37 -4.20
N ALA A 201 -23.58 10.53 -4.61
CA ALA A 201 -23.29 11.63 -3.71
C ALA A 201 -24.57 12.21 -3.04
N PRO A 202 -24.54 12.54 -1.73
CA PRO A 202 -23.44 12.26 -0.82
C PRO A 202 -23.38 10.77 -0.46
N GLN A 203 -22.21 10.17 -0.55
CA GLN A 203 -22.01 8.76 -0.24
C GLN A 203 -22.34 8.46 1.22
N ILE A 204 -22.98 7.32 1.47
CA ILE A 204 -23.26 6.82 2.82
C ILE A 204 -22.67 5.42 2.93
N SER A 205 -21.69 5.24 3.81
CA SER A 205 -21.03 3.95 4.06
C SER A 205 -20.68 3.19 2.76
N TRP A 206 -20.26 3.91 1.73
CA TRP A 206 -19.90 3.32 0.44
C TRP A 206 -18.63 2.48 0.55
N VAL A 207 -18.56 1.41 -0.25
CA VAL A 207 -17.55 0.35 -0.09
C VAL A 207 -16.40 0.46 -1.08
N LEU A 208 -16.57 1.18 -2.19
CA LEU A 208 -15.48 1.46 -3.13
C LEU A 208 -14.74 2.72 -2.70
N LYS A 209 -13.44 2.73 -2.97
CA LYS A 209 -12.54 3.88 -2.78
C LYS A 209 -12.29 4.57 -4.12
N PRO A 210 -11.94 5.86 -4.11
CA PRO A 210 -11.67 6.57 -5.35
C PRO A 210 -10.26 6.25 -5.87
N ASN A 211 -10.08 6.23 -7.19
CA ASN A 211 -8.78 6.02 -7.86
C ASN A 211 -8.05 4.77 -7.36
N MET A 212 -8.75 3.64 -7.34
CA MET A 212 -8.18 2.34 -6.98
C MET A 212 -8.41 1.33 -8.09
N GLN A 213 -7.45 0.43 -8.25
CA GLN A 213 -7.60 -0.81 -8.99
C GLN A 213 -8.21 -1.90 -8.11
N TYR A 214 -9.19 -2.63 -8.66
CA TYR A 214 -9.86 -3.73 -8.00
C TYR A 214 -9.59 -5.05 -8.72
N TRP A 215 -8.99 -6.00 -8.02
CA TRP A 215 -8.68 -7.35 -8.48
C TRP A 215 -9.73 -8.36 -8.03
N ASP A 216 -10.21 -9.16 -8.98
CA ASP A 216 -11.08 -10.28 -8.69
C ASP A 216 -10.26 -11.53 -8.39
N ILE A 217 -10.35 -12.02 -7.16
CA ILE A 217 -9.59 -13.21 -6.74
C ILE A 217 -10.08 -14.47 -7.48
N GLY A 218 -11.36 -14.51 -7.89
CA GLY A 218 -11.96 -15.68 -8.54
C GLY A 218 -11.39 -15.93 -9.93
N SER A 219 -11.08 -14.87 -10.67
CA SER A 219 -10.44 -14.93 -11.99
C SER A 219 -8.94 -14.63 -11.97
N SER A 220 -8.42 -14.06 -10.87
CA SER A 220 -7.05 -13.55 -10.77
C SER A 220 -6.73 -12.51 -11.85
N LEU A 221 -7.74 -11.74 -12.26
CA LEU A 221 -7.64 -10.67 -13.23
C LEU A 221 -8.17 -9.37 -12.61
N LYS A 222 -7.68 -8.23 -13.11
CA LYS A 222 -8.24 -6.93 -12.78
C LYS A 222 -9.72 -6.89 -13.17
N ALA A 223 -10.59 -6.60 -12.22
CA ALA A 223 -12.02 -6.50 -12.40
C ALA A 223 -12.40 -5.13 -12.96
N TYR A 224 -11.98 -4.06 -12.26
CA TYR A 224 -12.31 -2.67 -12.56
C TYR A 224 -11.29 -1.70 -11.97
N ASP A 225 -11.11 -0.56 -12.63
CA ASP A 225 -10.57 0.66 -12.02
C ASP A 225 -11.74 1.48 -11.46
N THR A 226 -11.48 2.33 -10.47
CA THR A 226 -12.45 3.30 -9.96
C THR A 226 -12.04 4.73 -10.25
N ASP A 227 -13.01 5.59 -10.56
CA ASP A 227 -12.78 7.02 -10.75
C ASP A 227 -12.65 7.77 -9.41
N ALA A 228 -12.47 9.09 -9.48
CA ALA A 228 -12.37 9.95 -8.30
C ALA A 228 -13.66 10.01 -7.45
N SER A 229 -14.79 9.50 -7.97
CA SER A 229 -16.07 9.38 -7.26
C SER A 229 -16.29 7.98 -6.67
N SER A 230 -15.29 7.09 -6.75
CA SER A 230 -15.38 5.69 -6.32
C SER A 230 -16.39 4.86 -7.14
N TYR A 231 -16.52 5.17 -8.43
CA TYR A 231 -17.33 4.40 -9.38
C TYR A 231 -16.42 3.57 -10.28
N PHE A 232 -16.80 2.32 -10.54
CA PHE A 232 -16.14 1.53 -11.56
C PHE A 232 -16.16 2.23 -12.92
N ILE A 233 -15.00 2.29 -13.55
CA ILE A 233 -14.80 2.84 -14.88
C ILE A 233 -15.19 1.77 -15.89
N ASP A 234 -16.10 2.12 -16.79
CA ASP A 234 -16.60 1.20 -17.82
C ASP A 234 -15.45 0.66 -18.68
N SER A 235 -15.43 -0.65 -18.87
CA SER A 235 -14.45 -1.37 -19.70
C SER A 235 -12.99 -1.27 -19.24
N SER A 236 -12.73 -0.88 -18.00
CA SER A 236 -11.36 -0.77 -17.42
C SER A 236 -10.71 -2.12 -17.05
N GLY A 237 -11.50 -3.19 -16.97
CA GLY A 237 -11.03 -4.52 -16.60
C GLY A 237 -11.86 -5.64 -17.22
N ASN A 238 -12.05 -6.73 -16.48
CA ASN A 238 -12.71 -7.96 -16.94
C ASN A 238 -14.06 -8.22 -16.27
N GLY A 239 -14.50 -7.34 -15.37
CA GLY A 239 -15.65 -7.58 -14.50
C GLY A 239 -15.36 -8.58 -13.39
N ILE A 240 -16.37 -8.86 -12.57
CA ILE A 240 -16.23 -9.72 -11.38
C ILE A 240 -16.70 -11.12 -11.77
N SER A 241 -15.87 -12.16 -11.61
CA SER A 241 -16.28 -13.54 -11.89
C SER A 241 -17.23 -14.09 -10.82
N SER A 242 -17.98 -15.14 -11.19
CA SER A 242 -18.83 -15.87 -10.25
C SER A 242 -18.93 -17.34 -10.63
N ALA A 243 -19.35 -18.19 -9.68
CA ALA A 243 -19.64 -19.60 -9.91
C ALA A 243 -21.00 -19.83 -10.63
N GLY A 244 -21.38 -18.94 -11.56
CA GLY A 244 -22.56 -19.10 -12.42
C GLY A 244 -23.84 -18.39 -11.92
N SER A 245 -23.73 -17.47 -10.96
CA SER A 245 -24.84 -16.63 -10.48
C SER A 245 -24.61 -15.15 -10.76
N ASN A 246 -25.69 -14.37 -10.89
CA ASN A 246 -25.60 -12.92 -10.92
C ASN A 246 -25.35 -12.37 -9.51
N PHE A 247 -25.22 -11.05 -9.38
CA PHE A 247 -24.95 -10.39 -8.12
C PHE A 247 -26.14 -9.55 -7.67
N TRP A 248 -26.45 -9.55 -6.37
CA TRP A 248 -27.25 -8.46 -5.82
C TRP A 248 -26.40 -7.20 -5.71
N THR A 249 -26.90 -6.09 -6.25
CA THR A 249 -26.26 -4.77 -6.12
C THR A 249 -27.25 -3.71 -5.64
N GLY A 250 -28.51 -3.79 -6.09
CA GLY A 250 -29.51 -2.75 -5.86
C GLY A 250 -29.21 -1.45 -6.61
N LEU A 251 -28.18 -1.41 -7.46
CA LEU A 251 -27.75 -0.22 -8.19
C LEU A 251 -28.56 -0.05 -9.47
N ASN A 252 -28.77 1.21 -9.86
CA ASN A 252 -29.05 1.57 -11.24
C ASN A 252 -27.72 1.76 -12.00
N GLY A 253 -27.78 1.78 -13.34
CA GLY A 253 -26.61 2.01 -14.19
C GLY A 253 -25.95 3.38 -14.03
N ASP A 254 -26.59 4.33 -13.33
CA ASP A 254 -26.08 5.66 -13.01
C ASP A 254 -25.56 5.78 -11.56
N TRP A 255 -25.31 4.65 -10.89
CA TRP A 255 -24.85 4.55 -9.50
C TRP A 255 -25.84 5.03 -8.44
N THR A 256 -27.07 5.40 -8.82
CA THR A 256 -28.13 5.68 -7.85
C THR A 256 -28.71 4.40 -7.26
N THR A 257 -29.39 4.53 -6.12
CA THR A 257 -30.14 3.43 -5.54
C THR A 257 -31.34 3.08 -6.42
N GLY A 258 -31.33 1.85 -6.95
CA GLY A 258 -32.43 1.25 -7.68
C GLY A 258 -33.35 0.43 -6.78
N SER A 259 -33.89 -0.66 -7.32
CA SER A 259 -34.68 -1.60 -6.51
C SER A 259 -33.76 -2.44 -5.64
N ASP A 260 -34.01 -2.51 -4.34
CA ASP A 260 -33.13 -3.16 -3.38
C ASP A 260 -33.89 -4.15 -2.48
N CYS A 261 -34.95 -4.80 -2.98
CA CYS A 261 -35.75 -5.75 -2.18
C CYS A 261 -36.28 -5.16 -0.86
N LEU A 262 -36.80 -3.93 -0.95
CA LEU A 262 -37.30 -3.15 0.20
C LEU A 262 -36.21 -2.94 1.26
N GLY A 263 -35.04 -2.47 0.86
CA GLY A 263 -33.88 -2.33 1.75
C GLY A 263 -33.29 -3.66 2.21
N TRP A 264 -33.30 -4.66 1.35
CA TRP A 264 -32.87 -6.04 1.54
C TRP A 264 -33.60 -6.75 2.69
N SER A 265 -34.90 -6.48 2.83
CA SER A 265 -35.75 -7.06 3.88
C SER A 265 -36.77 -8.05 3.34
N SER A 266 -36.98 -8.10 2.01
CA SER A 266 -37.96 -8.98 1.38
C SER A 266 -37.32 -10.09 0.57
N GLY A 267 -37.87 -11.30 0.72
CA GLY A 267 -37.60 -12.47 -0.12
C GLY A 267 -38.86 -12.90 -0.88
N ALA A 268 -39.83 -12.00 -1.04
CA ALA A 268 -41.10 -12.29 -1.69
C ALA A 268 -40.95 -12.37 -3.22
N PRO A 269 -41.77 -13.19 -3.91
CA PRO A 269 -41.74 -13.30 -5.37
C PRO A 269 -42.38 -12.12 -6.11
N THR A 270 -42.95 -11.16 -5.39
CA THR A 270 -43.56 -9.93 -5.95
C THR A 270 -42.62 -8.74 -5.91
N ASP A 271 -41.64 -8.77 -5.02
CA ASP A 271 -40.68 -7.69 -4.84
C ASP A 271 -39.46 -7.95 -5.72
N GLN A 272 -38.78 -6.88 -6.13
CA GLN A 272 -37.64 -6.96 -7.03
C GLN A 272 -36.43 -6.23 -6.45
N GLY A 273 -35.25 -6.71 -6.87
CA GLY A 273 -33.96 -6.07 -6.65
C GLY A 273 -33.20 -5.94 -7.96
N SER A 274 -32.33 -4.94 -8.07
CA SER A 274 -31.40 -4.81 -9.18
C SER A 274 -30.23 -5.77 -9.00
N ALA A 275 -29.88 -6.46 -10.08
CA ALA A 275 -28.75 -7.37 -10.14
C ALA A 275 -27.68 -6.91 -11.13
N GLY A 276 -26.45 -7.40 -10.95
CA GLY A 276 -25.33 -7.23 -11.88
C GLY A 276 -24.92 -8.55 -12.54
N ASN A 277 -24.34 -8.50 -13.73
CA ASN A 277 -23.87 -9.69 -14.46
C ASN A 277 -22.40 -10.04 -14.14
N PRO A 278 -22.07 -11.33 -14.00
CA PRO A 278 -20.69 -11.76 -13.82
C PRO A 278 -19.86 -11.55 -15.10
N SER A 279 -18.56 -11.32 -14.91
CA SER A 279 -17.54 -11.19 -15.96
C SER A 279 -17.90 -10.21 -17.08
N ASN A 280 -18.73 -9.22 -16.76
CA ASN A 280 -19.08 -8.14 -17.66
C ASN A 280 -18.38 -6.87 -17.16
N PRO A 281 -17.42 -6.29 -17.90
CA PRO A 281 -16.66 -5.12 -17.47
C PRO A 281 -17.37 -3.80 -17.76
N THR A 282 -18.61 -3.83 -18.25
CA THR A 282 -19.40 -2.61 -18.48
C THR A 282 -20.28 -2.31 -17.27
N LEU A 283 -21.01 -1.19 -17.29
CA LEU A 283 -22.04 -0.89 -16.28
C LEU A 283 -23.08 -2.01 -16.09
N SER A 284 -23.27 -2.90 -17.07
CA SER A 284 -24.13 -4.08 -16.91
C SER A 284 -23.57 -5.09 -15.87
N GLY A 285 -22.28 -5.03 -15.55
CA GLY A 285 -21.67 -5.82 -14.51
C GLY A 285 -22.19 -5.49 -13.10
N ILE A 286 -22.66 -4.25 -12.90
CA ILE A 286 -23.26 -3.81 -11.64
C ILE A 286 -24.79 -3.61 -11.72
N SER A 287 -25.35 -3.40 -12.91
CA SER A 287 -26.78 -3.17 -13.11
C SER A 287 -27.24 -3.74 -14.46
N SER A 288 -27.62 -5.01 -14.50
CA SER A 288 -28.11 -5.73 -15.68
C SER A 288 -29.63 -5.88 -15.74
N GLY A 289 -30.36 -5.56 -14.66
CA GLY A 289 -31.82 -5.59 -14.64
C GLY A 289 -32.41 -5.99 -13.29
N LEU A 290 -33.73 -6.18 -13.28
CA LEU A 290 -34.49 -6.56 -12.08
C LEU A 290 -34.66 -8.07 -11.98
N VAL A 291 -34.50 -8.58 -10.75
CA VAL A 291 -34.72 -9.98 -10.39
C VAL A 291 -35.68 -10.03 -9.19
N TYR A 292 -36.60 -11.00 -9.17
CA TYR A 292 -37.48 -11.18 -8.01
C TYR A 292 -36.70 -11.60 -6.77
N CYS A 293 -37.04 -11.02 -5.62
CA CYS A 293 -36.26 -11.15 -4.39
C CYS A 293 -36.27 -12.56 -3.77
N ASN A 294 -37.18 -13.44 -4.22
CA ASN A 294 -37.16 -14.85 -3.84
C ASN A 294 -36.10 -15.69 -4.59
N ASN A 295 -35.53 -15.17 -5.68
CA ASN A 295 -34.39 -15.81 -6.35
C ASN A 295 -33.11 -15.57 -5.54
N VAL A 296 -32.16 -16.49 -5.69
CA VAL A 296 -30.87 -16.41 -5.02
C VAL A 296 -29.81 -15.86 -5.96
N GLN A 297 -28.98 -14.94 -5.47
CA GLN A 297 -27.83 -14.38 -6.19
C GLN A 297 -26.61 -14.33 -5.28
N SER A 298 -25.41 -14.23 -5.86
CA SER A 298 -24.19 -14.02 -5.09
C SER A 298 -24.14 -12.59 -4.55
N LEU A 299 -23.35 -12.38 -3.50
CA LEU A 299 -22.96 -11.05 -3.03
C LEU A 299 -21.55 -10.76 -3.52
N ILE A 300 -21.26 -9.50 -3.83
CA ILE A 300 -19.89 -9.06 -4.09
C ILE A 300 -19.30 -8.57 -2.79
N CYS A 301 -18.15 -9.11 -2.39
CA CYS A 301 -17.42 -8.73 -1.19
C CYS A 301 -16.18 -7.92 -1.56
N VAL A 302 -16.03 -6.75 -0.96
CA VAL A 302 -15.03 -5.74 -1.33
C VAL A 302 -14.15 -5.40 -0.14
N GLN A 303 -12.84 -5.45 -0.31
CA GLN A 303 -11.86 -5.05 0.70
C GLN A 303 -12.00 -3.56 1.06
N GLN A 304 -11.85 -3.22 2.34
CA GLN A 304 -12.06 -1.87 2.89
C GLN A 304 -10.78 -1.10 3.20
#